data_AF-A0A1T5ALI1-F1
#
_entry.id   AF-A0A1T5ALI1-F1
#
_cell.length_a   1.000
_cell.length_b   1.000
_cell.length_c   1.000
_cell.angle_alpha   90.00
_cell.angle_beta   90.00
_cell.angle_gamma   90.00
#
_symmetry.space_group_name_H-M   'P 1'
#
loop_
_entity.id
_entity.type
_entity.pdbx_description
1 polymer ?
#
loop_
_entity_poly.entity_id
_entity_poly.type
_entity_poly.pdbx_seq_one_letter_code
_entity_poly.pdbx_strand_id
1 'polypeptide(L)'
;MSSPDVPTRGPARSGPYVITGILLTIAIVVPLFVPAYSVDEPRWAGMPFFYWYQMMWIPITSALVGVSYWLVIKEDRRRRESVRGVTSPGEER
;
A
#
# COMPACT_ATOMS: atom_id res chain seq x y z
N MET A 1 17.22 -32.45 -17.20
CA MET A 1 17.59 -32.23 -15.79
C MET A 1 16.97 -30.90 -15.37
N SER A 2 15.85 -30.93 -14.64
CA SER A 2 15.23 -29.69 -14.11
C SER A 2 16.10 -29.18 -12.97
N SER A 3 16.55 -27.93 -13.05
CA SER A 3 17.22 -27.27 -11.93
C SER A 3 16.29 -27.28 -10.71
N PRO A 4 16.79 -27.54 -9.50
CA PRO A 4 15.98 -27.39 -8.30
C PRO A 4 15.48 -25.94 -8.24
N ASP A 5 14.18 -25.76 -8.12
CA ASP A 5 13.53 -24.46 -7.99
C ASP A 5 13.88 -23.91 -6.60
N VAL A 6 15.04 -23.26 -6.48
CA VAL A 6 15.52 -22.67 -5.23
C VAL A 6 14.64 -21.46 -4.94
N PRO A 7 13.81 -21.49 -3.87
CA PRO A 7 12.89 -20.40 -3.59
C PRO A 7 13.67 -19.10 -3.36
N THR A 8 13.59 -18.17 -4.32
CA THR A 8 14.31 -16.89 -4.25
C THR A 8 13.65 -15.90 -3.28
N ARG A 9 12.42 -16.20 -2.82
CA ARG A 9 11.66 -15.38 -1.86
C ARG A 9 10.99 -16.25 -0.80
N GLY A 10 11.04 -15.79 0.45
CA GLY A 10 10.36 -16.43 1.58
C GLY A 10 8.83 -16.35 1.48
N PRO A 11 8.11 -17.18 2.26
CA PRO A 11 6.66 -17.32 2.17
C PRO A 11 5.92 -15.99 2.42
N ALA A 12 4.84 -15.80 1.68
CA ALA A 12 4.02 -14.61 1.73
C ALA A 12 3.15 -14.53 2.97
N ARG A 13 3.28 -13.47 3.76
CA ARG A 13 2.20 -13.09 4.68
C ARG A 13 1.13 -12.35 3.90
N SER A 14 -0.11 -12.81 3.98
CA SER A 14 -1.26 -12.19 3.31
C SER A 14 -1.64 -10.83 3.92
N GLY A 15 -1.47 -10.67 5.23
CA GLY A 15 -1.91 -9.48 5.99
C GLY A 15 -1.48 -8.13 5.40
N PRO A 16 -0.17 -7.89 5.18
CA PRO A 16 0.32 -6.64 4.58
C PRO A 16 -0.33 -6.31 3.22
N TYR A 17 -0.51 -7.30 2.34
CA TYR A 17 -1.12 -7.09 1.03
C TYR A 17 -2.62 -6.83 1.11
N VAL A 18 -3.32 -7.44 2.06
CA VAL A 18 -4.76 -7.16 2.30
C VAL A 18 -4.93 -5.71 2.77
N ILE A 19 -4.09 -5.25 3.70
CA ILE A 19 -4.12 -3.87 4.20
C ILE A 19 -3.81 -2.89 3.06
N THR A 20 -2.77 -3.15 2.26
CA THR A 20 -2.45 -2.36 1.06
C THR A 20 -3.63 -2.33 0.08
N GLY A 21 -4.26 -3.47 -0.18
CA GLY A 21 -5.45 -3.56 -1.03
C GLY A 21 -6.57 -2.65 -0.54
N ILE A 22 -6.90 -2.72 0.76
CA ILE A 22 -7.94 -1.87 1.37
C ILE A 22 -7.60 -0.38 1.27
N LEU A 23 -6.35 0.00 1.59
CA LEU A 23 -5.90 1.40 1.51
C LEU A 23 -6.04 1.96 0.09
N LEU A 24 -5.63 1.18 -0.92
CA LEU A 24 -5.73 1.58 -2.32
C LEU A 24 -7.18 1.61 -2.80
N THR A 25 -8.02 0.65 -2.38
CA THR A 25 -9.45 0.68 -2.67
C THR A 25 -10.09 1.95 -2.11
N ILE A 26 -9.78 2.34 -0.88
CA ILE A 26 -10.25 3.60 -0.28
C ILE A 26 -9.78 4.82 -1.10
N ALA A 27 -8.51 4.83 -1.49
CA ALA A 27 -7.93 5.92 -2.29
C ALA A 27 -8.60 6.10 -3.67
N ILE A 28 -9.24 5.06 -4.20
CA ILE A 28 -9.92 5.09 -5.50
C ILE A 28 -11.43 5.35 -5.33
N VAL A 29 -12.10 4.56 -4.49
CA VAL A 29 -13.55 4.56 -4.38
C VAL A 29 -14.07 5.85 -3.74
N VAL A 30 -13.37 6.39 -2.74
CA VAL A 30 -13.85 7.57 -2.03
C VAL A 30 -13.83 8.83 -2.93
N PRO A 31 -12.76 9.13 -3.69
CA PRO A 31 -12.75 10.26 -4.65
C PRO A 31 -13.62 10.05 -5.90
N LEU A 32 -14.13 8.83 -6.14
CA LEU A 32 -15.05 8.52 -7.24
C LEU A 32 -16.52 8.64 -6.82
N PHE A 33 -16.82 8.68 -5.53
CA PHE A 33 -18.18 8.73 -5.02
C PHE A 33 -18.76 10.16 -5.06
N VAL A 34 -18.81 10.73 -6.26
CA VAL A 34 -19.24 12.11 -6.58
C VAL A 34 -20.53 12.56 -5.88
N PRO A 35 -21.61 11.76 -5.85
CA PRO A 35 -22.86 12.23 -5.24
C PRO A 35 -22.77 12.49 -3.73
N ALA A 36 -21.75 11.99 -3.01
CA ALA A 36 -21.60 12.29 -1.57
C ALA A 36 -21.05 13.68 -1.26
N TYR A 37 -20.41 14.33 -2.24
CA TYR A 37 -19.73 15.61 -2.04
C TYR A 37 -20.08 16.65 -3.10
N SER A 38 -21.06 16.37 -3.97
CA SER A 38 -21.65 17.35 -4.87
C SER A 38 -22.60 18.33 -4.17
N VAL A 39 -22.34 18.63 -2.89
CA VAL A 39 -23.14 19.54 -2.07
C VAL A 39 -22.50 20.93 -2.13
N ASP A 40 -23.28 21.97 -2.38
CA ASP A 40 -22.77 23.35 -2.48
C ASP A 40 -22.29 23.90 -1.14
N GLU A 41 -22.82 23.38 -0.04
CA GLU A 41 -22.44 23.70 1.33
C GLU A 41 -21.66 22.52 1.95
N PRO A 42 -20.60 22.76 2.73
CA PRO A 42 -20.02 24.05 3.16
C PRO A 42 -19.06 24.68 2.16
N ARG A 43 -19.18 26.00 1.99
CA ARG A 43 -18.21 26.83 1.29
C ARG A 43 -17.07 27.21 2.21
N TRP A 44 -15.83 27.06 1.75
CA TRP A 44 -14.64 27.55 2.45
C TRP A 44 -14.06 28.74 1.69
N ALA A 45 -14.02 29.92 2.33
CA ALA A 45 -13.53 31.16 1.72
C ALA A 45 -14.18 31.50 0.36
N GLY A 46 -15.45 31.14 0.16
CA GLY A 46 -16.18 31.30 -1.11
C GLY A 46 -16.00 30.16 -2.12
N MET A 47 -15.12 29.19 -1.84
CA MET A 47 -14.90 27.99 -2.66
C MET A 47 -15.92 26.89 -2.34
N PRO A 48 -16.63 26.31 -3.34
CA PRO A 48 -17.53 25.18 -3.15
C PRO A 48 -16.85 23.95 -2.55
N PHE A 49 -17.63 23.10 -1.87
CA PHE A 49 -17.15 21.89 -1.18
C PHE A 49 -16.24 21.02 -2.04
N PHE A 50 -16.69 20.77 -3.27
CA PHE A 50 -16.01 19.91 -4.23
C PHE A 50 -14.53 20.27 -4.40
N TYR A 51 -14.20 21.54 -4.60
CA TYR A 51 -12.84 21.94 -4.94
C TYR A 51 -11.85 21.79 -3.79
N TRP A 52 -12.22 22.27 -2.59
CA TRP A 52 -11.34 22.16 -1.45
C TRP A 52 -11.22 20.71 -0.97
N TYR A 53 -12.29 19.92 -1.09
CA TYR A 53 -12.28 18.50 -0.79
C TYR A 53 -11.34 17.73 -1.73
N GLN A 54 -11.35 18.03 -3.03
CA GLN A 54 -10.41 17.46 -4.00
C GLN A 54 -8.95 17.87 -3.69
N MET A 55 -8.72 19.12 -3.27
CA MET A 55 -7.40 19.57 -2.84
C MET A 55 -6.90 18.82 -1.61
N MET A 56 -7.76 18.58 -0.61
CA MET A 56 -7.45 17.78 0.57
C MET A 56 -7.16 16.32 0.21
N TRP A 57 -7.76 15.80 -0.86
CA TRP A 57 -7.50 14.44 -1.34
C TRP A 57 -6.10 14.23 -1.91
N ILE A 58 -5.41 15.27 -2.38
CA ILE A 58 -4.04 15.17 -2.88
C ILE A 58 -3.08 14.66 -1.78
N PRO A 59 -2.96 15.30 -0.60
CA PRO A 59 -2.10 14.78 0.46
C PRO A 59 -2.63 13.47 1.05
N ILE A 60 -3.95 13.26 1.11
CA ILE A 60 -4.53 12.01 1.63
C ILE A 60 -4.16 10.82 0.74
N THR A 61 -4.38 10.92 -0.58
CA THR A 61 -4.01 9.85 -1.53
C THR A 61 -2.50 9.59 -1.51
N SER A 62 -1.67 10.65 -1.47
CA SER A 62 -0.22 10.53 -1.33
C SER A 62 0.17 9.76 -0.06
N ALA A 63 -0.46 10.07 1.08
CA ALA A 63 -0.23 9.35 2.33
C ALA A 63 -0.68 7.88 2.25
N LEU A 64 -1.86 7.60 1.70
CA LEU A 64 -2.38 6.23 1.54
C LEU A 64 -1.46 5.37 0.66
N VAL A 65 -0.99 5.92 -0.47
CA VAL A 65 -0.05 5.25 -1.36
C VAL A 65 1.31 5.10 -0.69
N GLY A 66 1.78 6.13 0.03
CA GLY A 66 3.04 6.08 0.77
C GLY A 66 3.06 4.99 1.85
N VAL A 67 1.99 4.88 2.65
CA VAL A 67 1.82 3.81 3.65
C VAL A 67 1.76 2.44 2.97
N SER A 68 1.01 2.33 1.86
CA SER A 68 0.91 1.09 1.07
C SER A 68 2.27 0.63 0.56
N TYR A 69 3.04 1.56 -0.01
CA TYR A 69 4.39 1.30 -0.51
C TYR A 69 5.35 0.87 0.60
N TRP A 70 5.33 1.59 1.73
CA TRP A 70 6.16 1.25 2.89
C TRP A 70 5.84 -0.14 3.45
N LEU A 71 4.55 -0.49 3.54
CA LEU A 71 4.10 -1.79 4.03
C LEU A 71 4.56 -2.95 3.12
N VAL A 72 4.47 -2.77 1.80
CA VAL A 72 4.93 -3.76 0.82
C VAL A 72 6.44 -3.94 0.84
N ILE A 73 7.22 -2.85 0.95
CA ILE A 73 8.69 -2.93 1.02
C ILE A 73 9.15 -3.60 2.30
N LYS A 74 8.52 -3.27 3.43
CA LYS A 74 8.86 -3.90 4.71
C LYS A 74 8.66 -5.41 4.66
N GLU A 75 7.58 -5.86 4.01
CA GLU A 75 7.33 -7.30 3.81
C GLU A 75 8.32 -7.92 2.80
N ASP A 76 8.67 -7.25 1.69
CA ASP A 76 9.68 -7.76 0.75
C ASP A 76 11.06 -7.89 1.42
N ARG A 77 11.45 -6.93 2.27
CA ARG A 77 12.70 -7.01 3.03
C ARG A 77 12.71 -8.19 4.00
N ARG A 78 11.63 -8.37 4.75
CA ARG A 78 11.44 -9.53 5.65
C ARG A 78 11.57 -10.86 4.91
N ARG A 79 10.96 -10.97 3.73
CA ARG A 79 11.02 -12.19 2.91
C ARG A 79 12.44 -12.52 2.47
N ARG A 80 13.25 -11.53 2.13
CA ARG A 80 14.66 -11.72 1.74
C ARG A 80 15.52 -12.17 2.92
N GLU A 81 15.31 -11.57 4.09
CA GLU A 81 16.00 -11.96 5.33
C GLU A 81 15.71 -13.42 5.72
N SER A 82 14.46 -13.87 5.55
CA SER A 82 14.07 -15.25 5.85
C SER A 82 14.74 -16.30 4.96
N VAL A 83 15.11 -15.95 3.71
CA VAL A 83 15.82 -16.87 2.80
C VAL A 83 17.32 -16.87 3.11
N ARG A 84 17.93 -15.70 3.40
CA ARG A 84 19.35 -15.60 3.77
C ARG A 84 19.70 -16.38 5.04
N GLY A 85 18.82 -16.37 6.05
CA GLY A 85 19.03 -17.14 7.28
C GLY A 85 19.07 -18.66 7.07
N VAL A 86 18.46 -19.17 5.99
CA VAL A 86 18.43 -20.60 5.66
C VAL A 86 19.68 -21.07 4.90
N THR A 87 20.37 -20.17 4.19
CA THR A 87 21.60 -20.50 3.44
C THR A 87 22.86 -20.49 4.32
N SER A 88 22.86 -19.75 5.43
CA SER A 88 24.00 -19.62 6.35
C SER A 88 24.31 -20.76 7.36
N PRO A 89 23.53 -21.86 7.53
CA PRO A 89 23.83 -22.87 8.57
C PRO A 89 25.04 -23.80 8.30
N GLY A 90 25.70 -23.72 7.13
CA GLY A 90 26.59 -24.78 6.65
C GLY A 90 28.08 -24.45 6.51
N GLU A 91 28.52 -23.22 6.77
CA GLU A 91 29.89 -22.75 6.42
C GLU A 91 30.91 -22.81 7.56
N GLU A 92 30.57 -23.41 8.71
CA GLU A 92 31.45 -23.49 9.89
C GLU A 92 31.81 -24.93 10.34
N ARG A 93 32.02 -25.89 9.42
CA ARG A 93 32.63 -27.18 9.79
C ARG A 93 33.72 -27.63 8.83
#